data_AF-A0A2G9LZC6-F1
#
_entry.id   AF-A0A2G9LZC6-F1
#
_cell.length_a   1.000
_cell.length_b   1.000
_cell.length_c   1.000
_cell.angle_alpha   90.00
_cell.angle_beta   90.00
_cell.angle_gamma   90.00
#
_symmetry.space_group_name_H-M   'P 1'
#
loop_
_entity.id
_entity.type
_entity.pdbx_description
1 polymer ?
#
loop_
_entity_poly.entity_id
_entity_poly.type
_entity_poly.pdbx_seq_one_letter_code
_entity_poly.pdbx_strand_id
1 'polypeptide(L)'
;EEEPEKAMYPLVDKRSGHVISVIRKDTPIAVPKWKTNGKGEYVDYEGNVVSFRDRVPEFDPNNPEKINMKQKDWSYFIKEAEMRNRDLEKQRGRAISPEERITPEEAFYISMLDGQERSAKGWALYYSQGMEEELKEFEKLKKLRVHYAELEKNTPEKDMWKLKMPLGSGDNIIPPEYKKPTEYIDTRLKMLRERINSSTETMTGQLQNAKEAELAKENVVSSWKFAKNKSMHSYAELGIYAMDRTKKGMEIGKVKEDIFIAPENLFPEMGYGSHPEELIELVQGARERMVEYLTKAQIPDPAGAVDPKTGKPKLINNPYYRSMSRQEADEEAKRHIKATLDTQHLGMWFRYFTPKEGETEEERFKRFEKWYLDEVKKLQEKEIIGHMHIVDGFGRGHTHLPAGEGIMPIRSAVEYLKKKGYTGSMVSEGYGEPGRQLTQTWAYFGSPLYHIGAVEPSAARSWTEVEHSYFSRMQSPYFVFGAYAPSNDWTLWSGVPLE
;
A
#
# COMPACT_ATOMS: atom_id res chain seq x y z
N GLU A 1 -12.07 -12.34 -19.53
CA GLU A 1 -10.85 -11.71 -20.07
C GLU A 1 -10.88 -10.17 -20.08
N GLU A 2 -12.04 -9.48 -20.00
CA GLU A 2 -12.07 -8.00 -19.95
C GLU A 2 -11.67 -7.35 -18.61
N GLU A 3 -11.81 -8.04 -17.47
CA GLU A 3 -11.55 -7.45 -16.15
C GLU A 3 -10.10 -6.97 -15.91
N PRO A 4 -9.05 -7.68 -16.36
CA PRO A 4 -7.66 -7.23 -16.22
C PRO A 4 -7.35 -5.92 -16.96
N GLU A 5 -8.05 -5.66 -18.08
CA GLU A 5 -7.89 -4.44 -18.89
C GLU A 5 -8.61 -3.24 -18.29
N LYS A 6 -9.67 -3.47 -17.50
CA LYS A 6 -10.44 -2.44 -16.77
C LYS A 6 -9.98 -2.27 -15.31
N ALA A 7 -8.83 -2.82 -14.95
CA ALA A 7 -8.35 -2.81 -13.57
C ALA A 7 -8.15 -1.37 -13.05
N MET A 8 -8.58 -1.16 -11.80
CA MET A 8 -8.47 0.11 -11.09
C MET A 8 -7.37 0.04 -10.03
N TYR A 9 -6.51 1.05 -10.02
CA TYR A 9 -5.38 1.16 -9.10
C TYR A 9 -5.57 2.38 -8.20
N PRO A 10 -5.97 2.18 -6.93
CA PRO A 10 -6.02 3.28 -5.97
C PRO A 10 -4.61 3.74 -5.63
N LEU A 11 -4.42 5.05 -5.63
CA LEU A 11 -3.21 5.73 -5.18
C LEU A 11 -3.49 6.42 -3.85
N VAL A 12 -2.53 6.36 -2.94
CA VAL A 12 -2.65 6.97 -1.61
C VAL A 12 -1.52 7.97 -1.38
N ASP A 13 -1.80 8.95 -0.53
CA ASP A 13 -0.75 9.81 0.04
C ASP A 13 -0.07 9.05 1.18
N LYS A 14 1.22 8.75 1.05
CA LYS A 14 1.97 7.97 2.04
C LYS A 14 2.04 8.62 3.44
N ARG A 15 1.74 9.91 3.56
CA ARG A 15 1.71 10.66 4.84
C ARG A 15 0.44 10.40 5.63
N SER A 16 -0.70 10.26 4.95
CA SER A 16 -2.02 10.13 5.58
C SER A 16 -2.66 8.75 5.40
N GLY A 17 -2.24 8.00 4.38
CA GLY A 17 -2.90 6.77 3.93
C GLY A 17 -4.24 7.02 3.21
N HIS A 18 -4.64 8.27 2.99
CA HIS A 18 -5.87 8.58 2.27
C HIS A 18 -5.71 8.33 0.77
N VAL A 19 -6.76 7.77 0.16
CA VAL A 19 -6.85 7.65 -1.29
C VAL A 19 -6.93 9.04 -1.91
N ILE A 20 -5.98 9.36 -2.78
CA ILE A 20 -5.89 10.66 -3.47
C ILE A 20 -6.34 10.57 -4.93
N SER A 21 -6.27 9.39 -5.54
CA SER A 21 -6.68 9.16 -6.93
C SER A 21 -6.92 7.68 -7.18
N VAL A 22 -7.65 7.37 -8.25
CA VAL A 22 -7.84 6.01 -8.76
C VAL A 22 -7.55 6.01 -10.25
N ILE A 23 -6.54 5.25 -10.66
CA ILE A 23 -6.13 5.13 -12.06
C ILE A 23 -6.83 3.94 -12.70
N ARG A 24 -7.38 4.12 -13.90
CA ARG A 24 -7.95 3.03 -14.70
C ARG A 24 -7.02 2.74 -15.87
N LYS A 25 -6.70 1.46 -16.08
CA LYS A 25 -5.80 1.02 -17.17
C LYS A 25 -6.28 1.39 -18.56
N ASP A 26 -7.60 1.40 -18.76
CA ASP A 26 -8.26 1.67 -20.03
C ASP A 26 -8.39 3.17 -20.36
N THR A 27 -7.93 4.06 -19.47
CA THR A 27 -8.01 5.51 -19.67
C THR A 27 -6.73 6.01 -20.34
N PRO A 28 -6.75 6.34 -21.64
CA PRO A 28 -5.62 6.99 -22.27
C PRO A 28 -5.48 8.43 -21.78
N ILE A 29 -4.24 8.91 -21.70
CA ILE A 29 -3.97 10.33 -21.44
C ILE A 29 -3.08 10.93 -22.52
N ALA A 30 -3.34 12.19 -22.84
CA ALA A 30 -2.51 12.97 -23.73
C ALA A 30 -1.23 13.40 -23.03
N VAL A 31 -0.09 12.93 -23.53
CA VAL A 31 1.25 13.36 -23.09
C VAL A 31 2.04 13.88 -24.28
N PRO A 32 2.95 14.86 -24.07
CA PRO A 32 3.78 15.34 -25.15
C PRO A 32 4.73 14.24 -25.64
N LYS A 33 5.03 14.27 -26.94
CA LYS A 33 6.16 13.54 -27.49
C LYS A 33 7.44 14.23 -26.98
N TRP A 34 8.20 13.54 -26.14
CA TRP A 34 9.44 14.07 -25.58
C TRP A 34 10.60 14.04 -26.59
N LYS A 35 11.45 15.06 -26.56
CA LYS A 35 12.65 15.16 -27.40
C LYS A 35 13.71 14.17 -26.90
N THR A 36 14.20 13.32 -27.79
CA THR A 36 15.25 12.33 -27.51
C THR A 36 16.33 12.36 -28.59
N ASN A 37 17.55 11.91 -28.26
CA ASN A 37 18.61 11.69 -29.24
C ASN A 37 18.43 10.34 -29.98
N GLY A 38 19.33 10.04 -30.94
CA GLY A 38 19.32 8.78 -31.70
C GLY A 38 19.58 7.51 -30.86
N LYS A 39 19.99 7.65 -29.59
CA LYS A 39 20.15 6.57 -28.62
C LYS A 39 18.93 6.42 -27.68
N GLY A 40 17.90 7.26 -27.85
CA GLY A 40 16.70 7.26 -27.02
C GLY A 40 16.83 7.97 -25.67
N GLU A 41 17.92 8.72 -25.44
CA GLU A 41 18.10 9.51 -24.22
C GLU A 41 17.38 10.86 -24.34
N TYR A 42 16.80 11.35 -23.25
CA TYR A 42 16.17 12.67 -23.23
C TYR A 42 17.21 13.77 -23.41
N VAL A 43 16.90 14.75 -24.25
CA VAL A 43 17.75 15.92 -24.48
C VAL A 43 16.96 17.21 -24.38
N ASP A 44 17.62 18.29 -23.99
CA ASP A 44 17.06 19.65 -24.05
C ASP A 44 17.03 20.19 -25.51
N TYR A 45 16.63 21.45 -25.66
CA TYR A 45 16.61 22.09 -26.98
C TYR A 45 18.00 22.38 -27.56
N GLU A 46 19.05 22.38 -26.74
CA GLU A 46 20.45 22.56 -27.14
C GLU A 46 21.13 21.22 -27.49
N GLY A 47 20.49 20.09 -27.19
CA GLY A 47 20.99 18.74 -27.45
C GLY A 47 21.78 18.13 -26.28
N ASN A 48 21.82 18.78 -25.12
CA ASN A 48 22.45 18.20 -23.93
C ASN A 48 21.57 17.09 -23.37
N VAL A 49 22.20 16.00 -22.90
CA VAL A 49 21.48 14.90 -22.23
C VAL A 49 20.96 15.40 -20.88
N VAL A 50 19.66 15.20 -20.64
CA VAL A 50 18.98 15.68 -19.44
C VAL A 50 18.25 14.57 -18.70
N SER A 51 17.96 14.84 -17.43
CA SER A 51 17.20 13.92 -16.58
C SER A 51 15.73 13.83 -17.02
N PHE A 52 15.03 12.86 -16.46
CA PHE A 52 13.59 12.73 -16.67
C PHE A 52 12.82 13.98 -16.22
N ARG A 53 13.28 14.66 -15.16
CA ARG A 53 12.67 15.89 -14.64
C ARG A 53 12.78 17.04 -15.63
N ASP A 54 13.86 17.09 -16.39
CA ASP A 54 14.26 18.23 -17.23
C ASP A 54 13.99 18.00 -18.72
N ARG A 55 13.43 16.84 -19.10
CA ARG A 55 13.06 16.52 -20.48
C ARG A 55 12.15 17.59 -21.10
N VAL A 56 12.34 17.92 -22.37
CA VAL A 56 11.50 18.92 -23.06
C VAL A 56 10.64 18.28 -24.16
N PRO A 57 9.45 18.80 -24.44
CA PRO A 57 8.63 18.29 -25.53
C PRO A 57 9.27 18.62 -26.88
N GLU A 58 9.00 17.78 -27.88
CA GLU A 58 9.32 18.07 -29.27
C GLU A 58 8.53 19.29 -29.73
N PHE A 59 9.26 20.32 -30.13
CA PHE A 59 8.73 21.58 -30.61
C PHE A 59 8.86 21.63 -32.13
N ASP A 60 7.74 21.80 -32.83
CA ASP A 60 7.69 21.95 -34.28
C ASP A 60 7.21 23.37 -34.62
N PRO A 61 8.09 24.26 -35.10
CA PRO A 61 7.74 25.64 -35.41
C PRO A 61 6.76 25.76 -36.59
N ASN A 62 6.63 24.71 -37.41
CA ASN A 62 5.75 24.70 -38.58
C ASN A 62 4.35 24.12 -38.29
N ASN A 63 4.11 23.63 -37.07
CA ASN A 63 2.84 23.06 -36.64
C ASN A 63 2.00 24.12 -35.88
N PRO A 64 0.70 24.30 -36.20
CA PRO A 64 -0.18 25.23 -35.48
C PRO A 64 -0.29 24.93 -33.97
N GLU A 65 -0.18 23.66 -33.54
CA GLU A 65 -0.21 23.28 -32.12
C GLU A 65 1.16 23.41 -31.42
N LYS A 66 2.24 23.62 -32.20
CA LYS A 66 3.66 23.80 -31.81
C LYS A 66 4.29 22.68 -30.96
N ILE A 67 3.52 21.92 -30.18
CA ILE A 67 3.92 20.79 -29.35
C ILE A 67 3.11 19.57 -29.77
N ASN A 68 3.79 18.48 -30.10
CA ASN A 68 3.13 17.23 -30.51
C ASN A 68 2.60 16.46 -29.30
N MET A 69 1.28 16.40 -29.15
CA MET A 69 0.61 15.61 -28.12
C MET A 69 0.22 14.23 -28.65
N LYS A 70 0.45 13.17 -27.88
CA LYS A 70 0.05 11.80 -28.22
C LYS A 70 -0.79 11.19 -27.10
N GLN A 71 -1.89 10.55 -27.49
CA GLN A 71 -2.62 9.66 -26.59
C GLN A 71 -1.74 8.46 -26.25
N LYS A 72 -1.59 8.17 -24.96
CA LYS A 72 -0.83 7.05 -24.44
C LYS A 72 -1.69 6.19 -23.54
N ASP A 73 -1.54 4.89 -23.72
CA ASP A 73 -2.20 3.85 -22.95
C ASP A 73 -1.31 3.35 -21.79
N TRP A 74 -1.81 2.36 -21.05
CA TRP A 74 -1.09 1.72 -19.96
C TRP A 74 0.30 1.18 -20.32
N SER A 75 0.49 0.68 -21.56
CA SER A 75 1.76 0.10 -22.00
C SER A 75 2.89 1.13 -22.01
N TYR A 76 2.55 2.40 -22.26
CA TYR A 76 3.47 3.51 -22.15
C TYR A 76 3.93 3.71 -20.70
N PHE A 77 3.02 3.65 -19.73
CA PHE A 77 3.33 3.89 -18.32
C PHE A 77 4.11 2.74 -17.67
N ILE A 78 3.98 1.51 -18.18
CA ILE A 78 4.90 0.42 -17.81
C ILE A 78 6.35 0.79 -18.17
N LYS A 79 6.58 1.21 -19.42
CA LYS A 79 7.91 1.63 -19.89
C LYS A 79 8.37 2.91 -19.18
N GLU A 80 7.45 3.83 -18.91
CA GLU A 80 7.76 5.07 -18.21
C GLU A 80 8.20 4.81 -16.76
N ALA A 81 7.53 3.90 -16.04
CA ALA A 81 7.94 3.46 -14.72
C ALA A 81 9.35 2.83 -14.74
N GLU A 82 9.65 1.94 -15.70
CA GLU A 82 10.99 1.35 -15.86
C GLU A 82 12.06 2.42 -16.13
N MET A 83 11.77 3.40 -16.98
CA MET A 83 12.71 4.50 -17.25
C MET A 83 12.93 5.38 -16.01
N ARG A 84 11.86 5.75 -15.30
CA ARG A 84 11.94 6.52 -14.05
C ARG A 84 12.75 5.78 -12.99
N ASN A 85 12.55 4.46 -12.86
CA ASN A 85 13.31 3.62 -11.94
C ASN A 85 14.81 3.58 -12.28
N ARG A 86 15.16 3.42 -13.57
CA ARG A 86 16.57 3.48 -14.00
C ARG A 86 17.21 4.84 -13.76
N ASP A 87 16.48 5.92 -13.97
CA ASP A 87 16.95 7.28 -13.66
C ASP A 87 17.17 7.45 -12.15
N LEU A 88 16.25 6.94 -11.33
CA LEU A 88 16.37 6.95 -9.88
C LEU A 88 17.58 6.14 -9.39
N GLU A 89 17.84 4.96 -9.94
CA GLU A 89 19.04 4.16 -9.63
C GLU A 89 20.33 4.92 -9.96
N LYS A 90 20.40 5.56 -11.14
CA LYS A 90 21.55 6.40 -11.54
C LYS A 90 21.78 7.55 -10.55
N GLN A 91 20.71 8.25 -10.16
CA GLN A 91 20.80 9.36 -9.21
C GLN A 91 21.23 8.90 -7.81
N ARG A 92 20.83 7.69 -7.39
CA ARG A 92 21.18 7.13 -6.08
C ARG A 92 22.55 6.46 -6.05
N GLY A 93 23.09 6.06 -7.19
CA GLY A 93 24.33 5.28 -7.28
C GLY A 93 24.19 3.87 -6.68
N ARG A 94 22.96 3.36 -6.53
CA ARG A 94 22.65 2.02 -6.02
C ARG A 94 21.34 1.51 -6.62
N ALA A 95 21.13 0.20 -6.57
CA ALA A 95 19.84 -0.40 -6.84
C ALA A 95 18.77 0.19 -5.89
N ILE A 96 17.59 0.46 -6.42
CA ILE A 96 16.44 0.92 -5.64
C ILE A 96 15.76 -0.25 -4.94
N SER A 97 15.25 -0.03 -3.73
CA SER A 97 14.49 -1.08 -3.03
C SER A 97 13.11 -1.29 -3.68
N PRO A 98 12.44 -2.43 -3.42
CA PRO A 98 11.05 -2.62 -3.85
C PRO A 98 10.10 -1.50 -3.40
N GLU A 99 10.34 -0.89 -2.25
CA GLU A 99 9.56 0.25 -1.73
C GLU A 99 9.86 1.57 -2.44
N GLU A 100 11.06 1.74 -2.97
CA GLU A 100 11.44 2.93 -3.75
C GLU A 100 11.00 2.83 -5.22
N ARG A 101 10.74 1.61 -5.70
CA ARG A 101 10.38 1.34 -7.09
C ARG A 101 9.05 1.98 -7.46
N ILE A 102 9.07 2.85 -8.46
CA ILE A 102 7.90 3.49 -9.03
C ILE A 102 7.10 2.46 -9.83
N THR A 103 5.80 2.33 -9.54
CA THR A 103 4.87 1.46 -10.26
C THR A 103 4.28 2.15 -11.51
N PRO A 104 3.67 1.41 -12.46
CA PRO A 104 3.02 2.03 -13.62
C PRO A 104 1.89 3.00 -13.25
N GLU A 105 1.06 2.69 -12.24
CA GLU A 105 0.01 3.59 -11.74
C GLU A 105 0.59 4.85 -11.10
N GLU A 106 1.69 4.73 -10.34
CA GLU A 106 2.41 5.88 -9.78
C GLU A 106 2.97 6.74 -10.92
N ALA A 107 3.62 6.11 -11.92
CA ALA A 107 4.17 6.82 -13.08
C ALA A 107 3.09 7.57 -13.89
N PHE A 108 1.92 6.96 -14.09
CA PHE A 108 0.76 7.59 -14.73
C PHE A 108 0.37 8.89 -14.02
N TYR A 109 0.14 8.80 -12.71
CA TYR A 109 -0.30 9.96 -11.92
C TYR A 109 0.79 11.03 -11.83
N ILE A 110 2.05 10.63 -11.64
CA ILE A 110 3.19 11.54 -11.64
C ILE A 110 3.29 12.28 -12.99
N SER A 111 3.04 11.61 -14.12
CA SER A 111 3.04 12.26 -15.44
C SER A 111 1.92 13.30 -15.60
N MET A 112 0.76 13.10 -14.97
CA MET A 112 -0.29 14.15 -14.91
C MET A 112 0.16 15.36 -14.09
N LEU A 113 0.78 15.11 -12.94
CA LEU A 113 1.29 16.16 -12.06
C LEU A 113 2.48 16.91 -12.67
N ASP A 114 3.32 16.25 -13.47
CA ASP A 114 4.42 16.89 -14.20
C ASP A 114 3.88 17.99 -15.14
N GLY A 115 2.73 17.76 -15.78
CA GLY A 115 2.06 18.77 -16.62
C GLY A 115 1.59 19.98 -15.81
N GLN A 116 0.95 19.73 -14.66
CA GLN A 116 0.46 20.78 -13.76
C GLN A 116 1.61 21.62 -13.18
N GLU A 117 2.67 20.97 -12.67
CA GLU A 117 3.85 21.65 -12.13
C GLU A 117 4.51 22.54 -13.19
N ARG A 118 4.72 22.02 -14.40
CA ARG A 118 5.36 22.76 -15.49
C ARG A 118 4.52 23.93 -15.95
N SER A 119 3.20 23.76 -16.07
CA SER A 119 2.28 24.85 -16.43
C SER A 119 2.32 25.96 -15.39
N ALA A 120 2.24 25.61 -14.10
CA ALA A 120 2.28 26.57 -13.01
C ALA A 120 3.63 27.31 -12.96
N LYS A 121 4.75 26.61 -13.12
CA LYS A 121 6.09 27.23 -13.24
C LYS A 121 6.20 28.16 -14.46
N GLY A 122 5.62 27.77 -15.59
CA GLY A 122 5.59 28.60 -16.81
C GLY A 122 4.84 29.90 -16.60
N TRP A 123 3.66 29.86 -15.97
CA TRP A 123 2.90 31.05 -15.61
C TRP A 123 3.64 31.92 -14.59
N ALA A 124 4.22 31.33 -13.55
CA ALA A 124 5.01 32.08 -12.58
C ALA A 124 6.18 32.83 -13.24
N LEU A 125 6.87 32.18 -14.20
CA LEU A 125 7.94 32.81 -14.97
C LEU A 125 7.42 33.97 -15.84
N TYR A 126 6.30 33.78 -16.53
CA TYR A 126 5.68 34.82 -17.36
C TYR A 126 5.36 36.09 -16.55
N TYR A 127 4.71 35.94 -15.39
CA TYR A 127 4.41 37.09 -14.52
C TYR A 127 5.65 37.71 -13.89
N SER A 128 6.66 36.90 -13.56
CA SER A 128 7.94 37.38 -13.03
C SER A 128 8.67 38.30 -14.02
N GLN A 129 8.72 37.92 -15.30
CA GLN A 129 9.33 38.74 -16.36
C GLN A 129 8.60 40.08 -16.53
N GLY A 130 7.26 40.06 -16.60
CA GLY A 130 6.47 41.29 -16.69
C GLY A 130 6.66 42.21 -15.47
N MET A 131 6.68 41.63 -14.27
CA MET A 131 6.88 42.37 -13.02
C MET A 131 8.26 43.05 -12.96
N GLU A 132 9.32 42.43 -13.48
CA GLU A 132 10.66 43.04 -13.52
C GLU A 132 10.66 44.32 -14.37
N GLU A 133 9.97 44.31 -15.51
CA GLU A 133 9.79 45.48 -16.37
C GLU A 133 8.92 46.56 -15.69
N GLU A 134 7.83 46.17 -15.06
CA GLU A 134 6.93 47.07 -14.33
C GLU A 134 7.63 47.76 -13.15
N LEU A 135 8.47 47.05 -12.40
CA LEU A 135 9.28 47.62 -11.32
C LEU A 135 10.30 48.64 -11.85
N LYS A 136 10.95 48.33 -12.98
CA LYS A 136 11.87 49.27 -13.65
C LYS A 136 11.13 50.53 -14.10
N GLU A 137 9.93 50.40 -14.67
CA GLU A 137 9.10 51.54 -15.07
C GLU A 137 8.63 52.36 -13.86
N PHE A 138 8.18 51.68 -12.80
CA PHE A 138 7.70 52.30 -11.57
C PHE A 138 8.78 53.19 -10.92
N GLU A 139 10.03 52.72 -10.84
CA GLU A 139 11.14 53.51 -10.30
C GLU A 139 11.52 54.69 -11.20
N LYS A 140 11.42 54.55 -12.53
CA LYS A 140 11.62 55.67 -13.47
C LYS A 140 10.54 56.74 -13.29
N LEU A 141 9.27 56.34 -13.20
CA LEU A 141 8.15 57.26 -13.00
C LEU A 141 8.22 57.99 -11.67
N LYS A 142 8.67 57.34 -10.59
CA LYS A 142 8.91 58.02 -9.30
C LYS A 142 9.93 59.15 -9.42
N LYS A 143 11.02 58.94 -10.17
CA LYS A 143 12.03 60.00 -10.42
C LYS A 143 11.47 61.12 -11.29
N LEU A 144 10.74 60.78 -12.36
CA LEU A 144 10.09 61.75 -13.24
C LEU A 144 9.06 62.60 -12.49
N ARG A 145 8.30 62.00 -11.58
CA ARG A 145 7.32 62.72 -10.75
C ARG A 145 7.97 63.88 -9.98
N VAL A 146 9.13 63.65 -9.37
CA VAL A 146 9.86 64.68 -8.61
C VAL A 146 10.28 65.82 -9.53
N HIS A 147 10.84 65.50 -10.70
CA HIS A 147 11.25 66.49 -11.69
C HIS A 147 10.06 67.34 -12.19
N TYR A 148 8.95 66.69 -12.57
CA TYR A 148 7.77 67.40 -13.05
C TYR A 148 7.05 68.20 -11.96
N ALA A 149 7.08 67.77 -10.71
CA ALA A 149 6.55 68.56 -9.60
C ALA A 149 7.28 69.90 -9.43
N GLU A 150 8.60 69.91 -9.60
CA GLU A 150 9.40 71.14 -9.58
C GLU A 150 9.14 72.02 -10.81
N LEU A 151 9.04 71.41 -12.00
CA LEU A 151 8.73 72.12 -13.24
C LEU A 151 7.34 72.76 -13.20
N GLU A 152 6.32 72.03 -12.73
CA GLU A 152 4.96 72.55 -12.56
C GLU A 152 4.90 73.72 -11.58
N LYS A 153 5.68 73.67 -10.48
CA LYS A 153 5.77 74.77 -9.50
C LYS A 153 6.35 76.04 -10.12
N ASN A 154 7.28 75.90 -11.06
CA ASN A 154 7.98 77.01 -11.70
C ASN A 154 7.31 77.49 -13.01
N THR A 155 6.21 76.85 -13.44
CA THR A 155 5.52 77.18 -14.70
C THR A 155 4.28 78.04 -14.44
N PRO A 156 4.17 79.25 -15.02
CA PRO A 156 2.97 80.07 -14.92
C PRO A 156 1.72 79.36 -15.47
N GLU A 157 0.56 79.62 -14.85
CA GLU A 157 -0.69 78.93 -15.19
C GLU A 157 -1.08 79.05 -16.67
N LYS A 158 -0.84 80.21 -17.29
CA LYS A 158 -1.09 80.47 -18.72
C LYS A 158 -0.27 79.57 -19.66
N ASP A 159 0.85 79.03 -19.20
CA ASP A 159 1.76 78.18 -19.97
C ASP A 159 1.62 76.69 -19.60
N MET A 160 0.82 76.37 -18.56
CA MET A 160 0.63 75.01 -18.06
C MET A 160 0.06 74.05 -19.12
N TRP A 161 -0.72 74.56 -20.09
CA TRP A 161 -1.26 73.76 -21.19
C TRP A 161 -0.17 73.11 -22.05
N LYS A 162 1.03 73.72 -22.14
CA LYS A 162 2.18 73.19 -22.90
C LYS A 162 2.78 71.94 -22.26
N LEU A 163 2.55 71.75 -20.97
CA LEU A 163 3.05 70.62 -20.20
C LEU A 163 2.03 69.50 -20.05
N LYS A 164 0.74 69.75 -20.34
CA LYS A 164 -0.30 68.73 -20.13
C LYS A 164 -0.06 67.52 -21.01
N MET A 165 -0.21 66.33 -20.40
CA MET A 165 -0.06 65.05 -21.08
C MET A 165 -1.43 64.41 -21.33
N PRO A 166 -1.64 63.80 -22.51
CA PRO A 166 -2.88 63.09 -22.80
C PRO A 166 -2.93 61.78 -22.00
N LEU A 167 -4.03 61.56 -21.29
CA LEU A 167 -4.40 60.31 -20.63
C LEU A 167 -5.59 59.70 -21.39
N GLY A 168 -5.39 58.58 -22.08
CA GLY A 168 -6.45 57.94 -22.88
C GLY A 168 -5.99 56.67 -23.60
N SER A 169 -6.96 55.87 -24.06
CA SER A 169 -6.73 54.73 -24.96
C SER A 169 -6.21 55.23 -26.31
N GLY A 170 -5.31 54.49 -26.95
CA GLY A 170 -4.81 54.78 -28.29
C GLY A 170 -5.87 54.66 -29.40
N ASP A 171 -7.12 54.35 -29.05
CA ASP A 171 -8.25 54.33 -29.98
C ASP A 171 -8.79 55.76 -30.17
N ASN A 172 -8.69 56.26 -31.40
CA ASN A 172 -9.10 57.62 -31.84
C ASN A 172 -10.61 57.94 -31.70
N ILE A 173 -11.37 57.12 -30.98
CA ILE A 173 -12.83 57.24 -30.82
C ILE A 173 -13.19 58.09 -29.59
N ILE A 174 -12.34 58.09 -28.55
CA ILE A 174 -12.57 58.85 -27.32
C ILE A 174 -11.46 59.92 -27.21
N PRO A 175 -11.79 61.22 -27.20
CA PRO A 175 -10.80 62.28 -27.03
C PRO A 175 -9.99 62.10 -25.74
N PRO A 176 -8.65 62.23 -25.77
CA PRO A 176 -7.83 62.05 -24.58
C PRO A 176 -8.08 63.16 -23.57
N GLU A 177 -8.15 62.79 -22.28
CA GLU A 177 -8.21 63.76 -21.20
C GLU A 177 -6.80 64.32 -20.94
N TYR A 178 -6.64 65.64 -20.88
CA TYR A 178 -5.33 66.27 -20.70
C TYR A 178 -5.09 66.62 -19.24
N LYS A 179 -4.14 65.91 -18.61
CA LYS A 179 -3.80 66.07 -17.20
C LYS A 179 -2.44 66.74 -17.01
N LYS A 180 -2.22 67.30 -15.82
CA LYS A 180 -0.88 67.77 -15.43
C LYS A 180 0.09 66.58 -15.39
N PRO A 181 1.37 66.75 -15.74
CA PRO A 181 2.37 65.71 -15.66
C PRO A 181 2.38 64.89 -14.36
N THR A 182 2.32 65.55 -13.21
CA THR A 182 2.30 64.89 -11.90
C THR A 182 1.06 64.03 -11.70
N GLU A 183 -0.12 64.50 -12.11
CA GLU A 183 -1.39 63.75 -12.04
C GLU A 183 -1.40 62.55 -13.02
N TYR A 184 -0.86 62.74 -14.22
CA TYR A 184 -0.65 61.66 -15.19
C TYR A 184 0.26 60.57 -14.61
N ILE A 185 1.42 60.98 -14.08
CA ILE A 185 2.40 60.07 -13.48
C ILE A 185 1.81 59.36 -12.26
N ASP A 186 1.07 60.06 -11.39
CA ASP A 186 0.42 59.45 -10.22
C ASP A 186 -0.62 58.40 -10.63
N THR A 187 -1.37 58.66 -11.70
CA THR A 187 -2.31 57.69 -12.27
C THR A 187 -1.58 56.46 -12.79
N ARG A 188 -0.47 56.64 -13.53
CA ARG A 188 0.33 55.52 -14.05
C ARG A 188 1.03 54.74 -12.94
N LEU A 189 1.57 55.42 -11.92
CA LEU A 189 2.14 54.78 -10.73
C LEU A 189 1.11 53.94 -9.99
N LYS A 190 -0.14 54.43 -9.86
CA LYS A 190 -1.23 53.66 -9.27
C LYS A 190 -1.53 52.40 -10.08
N MET A 191 -1.68 52.52 -11.40
CA MET A 191 -1.93 51.38 -12.29
C MET A 191 -0.80 50.34 -12.24
N LEU A 192 0.47 50.79 -12.28
CA LEU A 192 1.62 49.90 -12.17
C LEU A 192 1.67 49.19 -10.82
N ARG A 193 1.36 49.89 -9.71
CA ARG A 193 1.29 49.26 -8.39
C ARG A 193 0.24 48.17 -8.35
N GLU A 194 -0.94 48.42 -8.90
CA GLU A 194 -2.02 47.42 -8.98
C GLU A 194 -1.60 46.21 -9.81
N ARG A 195 -0.91 46.42 -10.95
CA ARG A 195 -0.36 45.33 -11.76
C ARG A 195 0.73 44.55 -11.04
N ILE A 196 1.71 45.22 -10.43
CA ILE A 196 2.77 44.56 -9.65
C ILE A 196 2.16 43.70 -8.54
N ASN A 197 1.17 44.22 -7.82
CA ASN A 197 0.47 43.47 -6.78
C ASN A 197 -0.25 42.24 -7.36
N SER A 198 -1.01 42.42 -8.45
CA SER A 198 -1.73 41.33 -9.12
C SER A 198 -0.78 40.26 -9.67
N SER A 199 0.33 40.66 -10.30
CA SER A 199 1.39 39.78 -10.77
C SER A 199 2.04 39.02 -9.61
N THR A 200 2.28 39.69 -8.47
CA THR A 200 2.85 39.07 -7.27
C THR A 200 1.91 38.01 -6.68
N GLU A 201 0.62 38.34 -6.54
CA GLU A 201 -0.39 37.39 -6.03
C GLU A 201 -0.54 36.19 -6.96
N THR A 202 -0.62 36.43 -8.27
CA THR A 202 -0.73 35.37 -9.28
C THR A 202 0.51 34.48 -9.29
N MET A 203 1.70 35.07 -9.30
CA MET A 203 2.96 34.33 -9.22
C MET A 203 3.02 33.48 -7.94
N THR A 204 2.64 34.05 -6.79
CA THR A 204 2.62 33.32 -5.52
C THR A 204 1.70 32.11 -5.58
N GLY A 205 0.47 32.28 -6.09
CA GLY A 205 -0.47 31.16 -6.28
C GLY A 205 0.05 30.09 -7.23
N GLN A 206 0.70 30.48 -8.34
CA GLN A 206 1.28 29.52 -9.28
C GLN A 206 2.49 28.77 -8.70
N LEU A 207 3.35 29.45 -7.94
CA LEU A 207 4.47 28.80 -7.25
C LEU A 207 3.96 27.84 -6.16
N GLN A 208 2.87 28.19 -5.46
CA GLN A 208 2.22 27.29 -4.51
C GLN A 208 1.68 26.03 -5.21
N ASN A 209 0.93 26.18 -6.31
CA ASN A 209 0.43 25.05 -7.10
C ASN A 209 1.56 24.14 -7.59
N ALA A 210 2.67 24.73 -8.07
CA ALA A 210 3.84 23.97 -8.49
C ALA A 210 4.44 23.18 -7.32
N LYS A 211 4.50 23.78 -6.13
CA LYS A 211 5.02 23.11 -4.94
C LYS A 211 4.12 22.00 -4.44
N GLU A 212 2.80 22.20 -4.48
CA GLU A 212 1.82 21.17 -4.13
C GLU A 212 1.90 19.97 -5.08
N ALA A 213 2.03 20.20 -6.39
CA ALA A 213 2.23 19.14 -7.36
C ALA A 213 3.56 18.38 -7.13
N GLU A 214 4.65 19.08 -6.79
CA GLU A 214 5.92 18.45 -6.40
C GLU A 214 5.75 17.55 -5.16
N LEU A 215 5.12 18.06 -4.10
CA LEU A 215 4.85 17.29 -2.89
C LEU A 215 3.95 16.09 -3.15
N ALA A 216 2.92 16.22 -3.99
CA ALA A 216 2.06 15.11 -4.36
C ALA A 216 2.84 14.01 -5.11
N LYS A 217 3.76 14.38 -6.02
CA LYS A 217 4.64 13.42 -6.71
C LYS A 217 5.58 12.68 -5.76
N GLU A 218 6.09 13.36 -4.74
CA GLU A 218 7.00 12.76 -3.76
C GLU A 218 6.27 11.81 -2.80
N ASN A 219 4.98 12.04 -2.55
CA ASN A 219 4.21 11.34 -1.53
C ASN A 219 3.19 10.33 -2.07
N VAL A 220 2.94 10.30 -3.38
CA VAL A 220 2.07 9.29 -3.98
C VAL A 220 2.71 7.90 -3.93
N VAL A 221 1.89 6.90 -3.60
CA VAL A 221 2.26 5.48 -3.65
C VAL A 221 1.04 4.64 -4.00
N SER A 222 1.23 3.49 -4.63
CA SER A 222 0.14 2.52 -4.83
C SER A 222 -0.44 2.05 -3.50
N SER A 223 -1.76 1.91 -3.42
CA SER A 223 -2.45 1.47 -2.19
C SER A 223 -1.96 0.12 -1.70
N TRP A 224 -1.76 -0.85 -2.61
CA TRP A 224 -1.28 -2.20 -2.27
C TRP A 224 0.14 -2.15 -1.69
N LYS A 225 1.00 -1.29 -2.23
CA LYS A 225 2.38 -1.10 -1.77
C LYS A 225 2.41 -0.42 -0.41
N PHE A 226 1.56 0.58 -0.20
CA PHE A 226 1.37 1.21 1.11
C PHE A 226 0.87 0.21 2.16
N ALA A 227 -0.21 -0.52 1.86
CA ALA A 227 -0.82 -1.49 2.77
C ALA A 227 0.18 -2.59 3.16
N LYS A 228 0.88 -3.16 2.18
CA LYS A 228 1.92 -4.17 2.40
C LYS A 228 3.03 -3.67 3.34
N ASN A 229 3.59 -2.49 3.05
CA ASN A 229 4.63 -1.91 3.90
C ASN A 229 4.10 -1.62 5.31
N LYS A 230 2.88 -1.09 5.41
CA LYS A 230 2.24 -0.80 6.71
C LYS A 230 2.03 -2.08 7.52
N SER A 231 1.60 -3.18 6.89
CA SER A 231 1.47 -4.49 7.54
C SER A 231 2.81 -5.01 8.06
N MET A 232 3.87 -4.95 7.26
CA MET A 232 5.21 -5.36 7.68
C MET A 232 5.72 -4.54 8.88
N HIS A 233 5.49 -3.23 8.88
CA HIS A 233 5.81 -2.36 10.01
C HIS A 233 5.03 -2.74 11.27
N SER A 234 3.71 -2.92 11.17
CA SER A 234 2.87 -3.29 12.31
C SER A 234 3.25 -4.66 12.88
N TYR A 235 3.56 -5.64 12.02
CA TYR A 235 4.04 -6.95 12.45
C TYR A 235 5.41 -6.88 13.12
N ALA A 236 6.33 -6.03 12.65
CA ALA A 236 7.60 -5.82 13.33
C ALA A 236 7.42 -5.24 14.74
N GLU A 237 6.55 -4.24 14.90
CA GLU A 237 6.24 -3.64 16.21
C GLU A 237 5.60 -4.66 17.17
N LEU A 238 4.64 -5.45 16.66
CA LEU A 238 4.01 -6.50 17.45
C LEU A 238 4.97 -7.65 17.77
N GLY A 239 5.92 -7.97 16.88
CA GLY A 239 6.99 -8.93 17.14
C GLY A 239 7.91 -8.49 18.28
N ILE A 240 8.31 -7.21 18.30
CA ILE A 240 9.08 -6.63 19.40
C ILE A 240 8.27 -6.64 20.70
N TYR A 241 6.98 -6.31 20.63
CA TYR A 241 6.10 -6.42 21.79
C TYR A 241 6.01 -7.87 22.30
N ALA A 242 5.89 -8.85 21.40
CA ALA A 242 5.86 -10.26 21.76
C ALA A 242 7.18 -10.71 22.41
N MET A 243 8.32 -10.30 21.87
CA MET A 243 9.65 -10.49 22.45
C MET A 243 9.75 -9.94 23.89
N ASP A 244 9.33 -8.68 24.08
CA ASP A 244 9.34 -8.05 25.42
C ASP A 244 8.41 -8.78 26.40
N ARG A 245 7.26 -9.29 25.92
CA ARG A 245 6.32 -10.08 26.73
C ARG A 245 6.84 -11.47 27.07
N THR A 246 7.55 -12.12 26.15
CA THR A 246 8.24 -13.38 26.41
C THR A 246 9.26 -13.20 27.52
N LYS A 247 10.18 -12.24 27.35
CA LYS A 247 11.23 -11.98 28.34
C LYS A 247 10.65 -11.73 29.73
N LYS A 248 9.70 -10.78 29.83
CA LYS A 248 9.04 -10.46 31.10
C LYS A 248 8.28 -11.66 31.68
N GLY A 249 7.60 -12.44 30.84
CA GLY A 249 6.82 -13.60 31.25
C GLY A 249 7.69 -14.73 31.78
N MET A 250 8.84 -14.97 31.16
CA MET A 250 9.84 -15.96 31.60
C MET A 250 10.50 -15.52 32.92
N GLU A 251 10.87 -14.25 33.06
CA GLU A 251 11.45 -13.69 34.30
C GLU A 251 10.54 -13.92 35.53
N ILE A 252 9.22 -13.85 35.36
CA ILE A 252 8.24 -14.06 36.43
C ILE A 252 7.64 -15.49 36.45
N GLY A 253 8.16 -16.40 35.63
CA GLY A 253 7.72 -17.80 35.57
C GLY A 253 6.29 -18.04 35.05
N LYS A 254 5.67 -17.06 34.39
CA LYS A 254 4.31 -17.19 33.81
C LYS A 254 4.30 -17.72 32.38
N VAL A 255 5.42 -17.60 31.68
CA VAL A 255 5.57 -18.00 30.27
C VAL A 255 6.72 -19.00 30.19
N LYS A 256 6.49 -20.13 29.51
CA LYS A 256 7.48 -21.21 29.34
C LYS A 256 8.04 -21.28 27.92
N GLU A 257 7.35 -20.67 26.95
CA GLU A 257 7.65 -20.73 25.52
C GLU A 257 7.59 -19.32 24.92
N ASP A 258 8.21 -19.14 23.75
CA ASP A 258 8.19 -17.85 23.07
C ASP A 258 6.75 -17.47 22.68
N ILE A 259 6.41 -16.20 22.90
CA ILE A 259 5.17 -15.58 22.43
C ILE A 259 5.51 -15.00 21.08
N PHE A 260 4.73 -15.31 20.05
CA PHE A 260 4.96 -14.79 18.71
C PHE A 260 3.65 -14.34 18.08
N ILE A 261 3.77 -13.46 17.10
CA ILE A 261 2.66 -13.18 16.18
C ILE A 261 2.67 -14.20 15.05
N ALA A 262 1.47 -14.55 14.59
CA ALA A 262 1.27 -15.52 13.53
C ALA A 262 0.10 -15.06 12.63
N PRO A 263 0.32 -14.13 11.68
CA PRO A 263 -0.61 -13.92 10.58
C PRO A 263 -0.91 -15.26 9.88
N GLU A 264 -2.14 -15.42 9.43
CA GLU A 264 -2.64 -16.65 8.84
C GLU A 264 -2.82 -16.49 7.33
N ASN A 265 -2.58 -17.56 6.56
CA ASN A 265 -3.04 -17.62 5.17
C ASN A 265 -4.57 -17.68 5.17
N LEU A 266 -5.23 -16.53 5.02
CA LEU A 266 -6.69 -16.43 5.03
C LEU A 266 -7.30 -16.88 3.68
N PHE A 267 -8.58 -16.59 3.46
CA PHE A 267 -9.30 -16.93 2.23
C PHE A 267 -8.65 -16.28 0.98
N PRO A 268 -8.59 -16.99 -0.17
CA PRO A 268 -8.10 -16.42 -1.43
C PRO A 268 -8.76 -15.07 -1.81
N GLU A 269 -10.03 -14.86 -1.44
CA GLU A 269 -10.80 -13.66 -1.75
C GLU A 269 -10.47 -12.45 -0.85
N MET A 270 -9.79 -12.64 0.29
CA MET A 270 -9.56 -11.59 1.29
C MET A 270 -8.30 -10.74 1.03
N GLY A 271 -7.63 -10.97 -0.11
CA GLY A 271 -6.53 -10.12 -0.58
C GLY A 271 -5.15 -10.66 -0.25
N TYR A 272 -4.18 -9.75 -0.14
CA TYR A 272 -2.76 -10.05 -0.10
C TYR A 272 -2.33 -10.67 1.23
N GLY A 273 -1.66 -11.82 1.18
CA GLY A 273 -1.25 -12.62 2.34
C GLY A 273 -1.98 -13.96 2.45
N SER A 274 -3.02 -14.17 1.66
CA SER A 274 -3.73 -15.45 1.57
C SER A 274 -2.96 -16.49 0.74
N HIS A 275 -2.15 -16.04 -0.23
CA HIS A 275 -1.29 -16.95 -0.99
C HIS A 275 0.01 -17.22 -0.21
N PRO A 276 0.53 -18.46 -0.17
CA PRO A 276 1.75 -18.81 0.56
C PRO A 276 2.96 -17.91 0.30
N GLU A 277 3.25 -17.55 -0.95
CA GLU A 277 4.32 -16.62 -1.32
C GLU A 277 4.13 -15.22 -0.74
N GLU A 278 2.90 -14.72 -0.71
CA GLU A 278 2.59 -13.40 -0.15
C GLU A 278 2.74 -13.42 1.37
N LEU A 279 2.33 -14.51 2.03
CA LEU A 279 2.54 -14.73 3.45
C LEU A 279 4.03 -14.81 3.81
N ILE A 280 4.83 -15.55 3.02
CA ILE A 280 6.30 -15.58 3.14
C ILE A 280 6.86 -14.17 3.05
N GLU A 281 6.44 -13.40 2.04
CA GLU A 281 6.91 -12.04 1.85
C GLU A 281 6.55 -11.14 3.03
N LEU A 282 5.33 -11.21 3.55
CA LEU A 282 4.89 -10.45 4.73
C LEU A 282 5.72 -10.79 5.98
N VAL A 283 5.89 -12.09 6.29
CA VAL A 283 6.64 -12.52 7.48
C VAL A 283 8.11 -12.15 7.37
N GLN A 284 8.76 -12.44 6.24
CA GLN A 284 10.18 -12.13 6.07
C GLN A 284 10.44 -10.62 6.00
N GLY A 285 9.57 -9.86 5.34
CA GLY A 285 9.62 -8.40 5.34
C GLY A 285 9.47 -7.83 6.76
N ALA A 286 8.52 -8.34 7.54
CA ALA A 286 8.35 -7.95 8.94
C ALA A 286 9.58 -8.29 9.80
N ARG A 287 10.20 -9.46 9.59
CA ARG A 287 11.44 -9.85 10.28
C ARG A 287 12.58 -8.87 9.98
N GLU A 288 12.82 -8.52 8.72
CA GLU A 288 13.87 -7.55 8.37
C GLU A 288 13.58 -6.18 9.01
N ARG A 289 12.31 -5.73 9.03
CA ARG A 289 11.94 -4.48 9.71
C ARG A 289 12.18 -4.53 11.22
N MET A 290 11.87 -5.66 11.87
CA MET A 290 12.20 -5.86 13.29
C MET A 290 13.71 -5.82 13.52
N VAL A 291 14.51 -6.42 12.63
CA VAL A 291 15.97 -6.34 12.67
C VAL A 291 16.45 -4.89 12.56
N GLU A 292 15.92 -4.10 11.63
CA GLU A 292 16.25 -2.68 11.52
C GLU A 292 15.92 -1.92 12.81
N TYR A 293 14.75 -2.18 13.40
CA TYR A 293 14.30 -1.54 14.62
C TYR A 293 15.16 -1.89 15.84
N LEU A 294 15.67 -3.12 15.95
CA LEU A 294 16.49 -3.52 17.08
C LEU A 294 17.95 -3.03 16.96
N THR A 295 18.42 -2.78 15.73
CA THR A 295 19.84 -2.51 15.42
C THR A 295 20.17 -1.05 15.08
N LYS A 296 19.22 -0.25 14.57
CA LYS A 296 19.48 1.15 14.18
C LYS A 296 19.10 2.12 15.29
N ALA A 297 20.03 2.99 15.69
CA ALA A 297 19.77 4.01 16.72
C ALA A 297 18.78 5.10 16.25
N GLN A 298 18.71 5.35 14.95
CA GLN A 298 17.82 6.33 14.34
C GLN A 298 17.05 5.71 13.18
N ILE A 299 15.77 6.08 13.07
CA ILE A 299 14.86 5.65 11.99
C ILE A 299 14.15 6.87 11.40
N PRO A 300 13.67 6.81 10.15
CA PRO A 300 12.79 7.84 9.61
C PRO A 300 11.55 8.03 10.50
N ASP A 301 11.11 9.27 10.66
CA ASP A 301 9.91 9.60 11.42
C ASP A 301 8.71 8.82 10.87
N PRO A 302 8.07 7.94 11.65
CA PRO A 302 6.91 7.16 11.23
C PRO A 302 5.71 8.04 10.82
N ALA A 303 5.65 9.29 11.29
CA ALA A 303 4.66 10.27 10.85
C ALA A 303 4.96 10.86 9.46
N GLY A 304 6.03 10.41 8.81
CA GLY A 304 6.44 10.90 7.49
C GLY A 304 6.95 12.33 7.51
N ALA A 305 7.37 12.85 8.67
CA ALA A 305 7.89 14.20 8.77
C ALA A 305 9.16 14.34 7.92
N VAL A 306 9.25 15.44 7.18
CA VAL A 306 10.41 15.79 6.37
C VAL A 306 11.10 17.00 6.96
N ASP A 307 12.42 17.06 6.84
CA ASP A 307 13.20 18.24 7.16
C ASP A 307 12.87 19.34 6.12
N PRO A 308 12.36 20.50 6.55
CA PRO A 308 11.89 21.54 5.63
C PRO A 308 13.02 22.23 4.85
N LYS A 309 14.28 22.11 5.29
CA LYS A 309 15.44 22.70 4.63
C LYS A 309 16.01 21.78 3.55
N THR A 310 15.95 20.47 3.76
CA THR A 310 16.60 19.48 2.90
C THR A 310 15.62 18.62 2.09
N GLY A 311 14.33 18.61 2.46
CA GLY A 311 13.31 17.75 1.87
C GLY A 311 13.49 16.26 2.19
N LYS A 312 14.47 15.90 3.04
CA LYS A 312 14.74 14.50 3.41
C LYS A 312 13.83 14.06 4.56
N PRO A 313 13.53 12.75 4.70
CA PRO A 313 12.84 12.22 5.87
C PRO A 313 13.60 12.62 7.15
N LYS A 314 12.88 13.22 8.10
CA LYS A 314 13.42 13.56 9.41
C LYS A 314 13.74 12.25 10.14
N LEU A 315 14.96 12.11 10.63
CA LEU A 315 15.33 10.97 11.46
C LEU A 315 14.95 11.26 12.92
N ILE A 316 14.37 10.27 13.60
CA ILE A 316 14.06 10.30 15.01
C ILE A 316 14.85 9.23 15.75
N ASN A 317 15.02 9.42 17.07
CA ASN A 317 15.57 8.38 17.92
C ASN A 317 14.62 7.18 17.91
N ASN A 318 15.17 6.00 17.65
CA ASN A 318 14.39 4.79 17.55
C ASN A 318 14.02 4.27 18.95
N PRO A 319 12.72 4.21 19.33
CA PRO A 319 12.30 3.71 20.64
C PRO A 319 12.55 2.21 20.83
N TYR A 320 12.71 1.48 19.72
CA TYR A 320 12.92 0.04 19.71
C TYR A 320 14.39 -0.36 19.68
N TYR A 321 15.31 0.61 19.62
CA TYR A 321 16.74 0.30 19.59
C TYR A 321 17.17 -0.48 20.84
N ARG A 322 17.92 -1.58 20.65
CA ARG A 322 18.43 -2.44 21.72
C ARG A 322 19.93 -2.67 21.65
N SER A 323 20.64 -2.00 20.74
CA SER A 323 22.08 -2.22 20.49
C SER A 323 22.44 -3.68 20.20
N MET A 324 21.49 -4.46 19.68
CA MET A 324 21.71 -5.86 19.29
C MET A 324 22.60 -5.91 18.04
N SER A 325 23.36 -6.99 17.90
CA SER A 325 23.94 -7.33 16.61
C SER A 325 22.83 -7.71 15.61
N ARG A 326 23.13 -7.60 14.30
CA ARG A 326 22.17 -8.02 13.26
C ARG A 326 21.79 -9.49 13.39
N GLN A 327 22.74 -10.35 13.78
CA GLN A 327 22.48 -11.77 13.96
C GLN A 327 21.56 -12.05 15.15
N GLU A 328 21.80 -11.42 16.31
CA GLU A 328 20.91 -11.57 17.46
C GLU A 328 19.49 -11.07 17.14
N ALA A 329 19.38 -9.90 16.49
CA ALA A 329 18.08 -9.35 16.11
C ALA A 329 17.32 -10.24 15.10
N ASP A 330 18.04 -10.92 14.19
CA ASP A 330 17.44 -11.85 13.22
C ASP A 330 16.87 -13.10 13.91
N GLU A 331 17.60 -13.63 14.90
CA GLU A 331 17.12 -14.76 15.71
C GLU A 331 15.89 -14.39 16.55
N GLU A 332 15.88 -13.20 17.17
CA GLU A 332 14.69 -12.69 17.87
C GLU A 332 13.50 -12.51 16.91
N ALA A 333 13.75 -11.99 15.70
CA ALA A 333 12.70 -11.82 14.70
C ALA A 333 12.10 -13.17 14.25
N LYS A 334 12.92 -14.20 14.06
CA LYS A 334 12.46 -15.56 13.73
C LYS A 334 11.63 -16.19 14.84
N ARG A 335 12.01 -15.95 16.11
CA ARG A 335 11.28 -16.47 17.28
C ARG A 335 9.92 -15.82 17.45
N HIS A 336 9.83 -14.51 17.24
CA HIS A 336 8.67 -13.71 17.60
C HIS A 336 7.75 -13.32 16.44
N ILE A 337 8.15 -13.57 15.19
CA ILE A 337 7.34 -13.36 13.99
C ILE A 337 7.30 -14.65 13.16
N LYS A 338 6.14 -15.31 13.14
CA LYS A 338 5.88 -16.56 12.42
C LYS A 338 4.58 -16.42 11.61
N ALA A 339 4.01 -17.52 11.17
CA ALA A 339 2.71 -17.60 10.52
C ALA A 339 1.92 -18.81 11.02
N THR A 340 0.59 -18.70 10.90
CA THR A 340 -0.33 -19.82 11.05
C THR A 340 -0.58 -20.41 9.67
N LEU A 341 -0.32 -21.71 9.50
CA LEU A 341 -0.75 -22.46 8.33
C LEU A 341 -2.15 -23.01 8.59
N ASP A 342 -3.16 -22.46 7.91
CA ASP A 342 -4.48 -23.06 7.84
C ASP A 342 -4.57 -24.00 6.63
N THR A 343 -4.87 -25.27 6.91
CA THR A 343 -4.88 -26.32 5.89
C THR A 343 -6.07 -26.23 4.94
N GLN A 344 -7.20 -25.70 5.38
CA GLN A 344 -8.39 -25.54 4.53
C GLN A 344 -8.27 -24.30 3.64
N HIS A 345 -7.77 -23.17 4.16
CA HIS A 345 -7.56 -21.95 3.39
C HIS A 345 -6.60 -22.20 2.23
N LEU A 346 -5.52 -22.95 2.47
CA LEU A 346 -4.64 -23.41 1.38
C LEU A 346 -5.40 -24.28 0.36
N GLY A 347 -6.32 -25.12 0.86
CA GLY A 347 -7.17 -25.97 0.04
C GLY A 347 -8.15 -25.22 -0.86
N MET A 348 -8.63 -24.05 -0.42
CA MET A 348 -9.60 -23.23 -1.17
C MET A 348 -9.05 -22.73 -2.50
N TRP A 349 -7.72 -22.69 -2.67
CA TRP A 349 -7.09 -22.37 -3.95
C TRP A 349 -7.45 -23.35 -5.08
N PHE A 350 -7.95 -24.56 -4.76
CA PHE A 350 -8.41 -25.52 -5.77
C PHE A 350 -9.50 -24.92 -6.67
N ARG A 351 -10.38 -24.08 -6.11
CA ARG A 351 -11.42 -23.34 -6.85
C ARG A 351 -10.85 -22.53 -8.02
N TYR A 352 -9.66 -21.95 -7.84
CA TYR A 352 -8.98 -21.09 -8.81
C TYR A 352 -7.97 -21.82 -9.69
N PHE A 353 -7.71 -23.09 -9.39
CA PHE A 353 -6.72 -23.90 -10.07
C PHE A 353 -7.25 -24.34 -11.44
N THR A 354 -6.94 -23.63 -12.52
CA THR A 354 -7.55 -23.88 -13.83
C THR A 354 -7.16 -25.25 -14.43
N PRO A 355 -8.09 -25.97 -15.07
CA PRO A 355 -7.78 -27.19 -15.80
C PRO A 355 -6.91 -26.88 -17.03
N LYS A 356 -6.01 -27.80 -17.37
CA LYS A 356 -5.27 -27.77 -18.63
C LYS A 356 -6.12 -28.39 -19.75
N GLU A 357 -5.78 -28.07 -20.99
CA GLU A 357 -6.44 -28.68 -22.16
C GLU A 357 -6.32 -30.21 -22.11
N GLY A 358 -7.46 -30.90 -22.16
CA GLY A 358 -7.55 -32.37 -22.08
C GLY A 358 -7.40 -32.99 -20.68
N GLU A 359 -7.23 -32.18 -19.62
CA GLU A 359 -7.06 -32.67 -18.25
C GLU A 359 -8.41 -33.05 -17.63
N THR A 360 -8.49 -34.25 -17.05
CA THR A 360 -9.65 -34.68 -16.25
C THR A 360 -9.66 -34.02 -14.87
N GLU A 361 -10.81 -33.98 -14.20
CA GLU A 361 -10.92 -33.40 -12.84
C GLU A 361 -10.03 -34.15 -11.83
N GLU A 362 -9.86 -35.47 -11.97
CA GLU A 362 -8.95 -36.26 -11.14
C GLU A 362 -7.47 -35.91 -11.37
N GLU A 363 -7.07 -35.72 -12.62
CA GLU A 363 -5.69 -35.31 -12.95
C GLU A 363 -5.41 -33.89 -12.46
N ARG A 364 -6.38 -32.99 -12.64
CA ARG A 364 -6.35 -31.62 -12.10
C ARG A 364 -6.18 -31.63 -10.58
N PHE A 365 -6.95 -32.48 -9.89
CA PHE A 365 -6.86 -32.60 -8.43
C PHE A 365 -5.50 -33.18 -7.99
N LYS A 366 -4.99 -34.23 -8.64
CA LYS A 366 -3.64 -34.75 -8.36
C LYS A 366 -2.55 -33.70 -8.57
N ARG A 367 -2.69 -32.86 -9.59
CA ARG A 367 -1.79 -31.73 -9.83
C ARG A 367 -1.92 -30.68 -8.73
N PHE A 368 -3.13 -30.44 -8.23
CA PHE A 368 -3.38 -29.55 -7.09
C PHE A 368 -2.79 -30.09 -5.79
N GLU A 369 -2.94 -31.39 -5.48
CA GLU A 369 -2.34 -32.01 -4.29
C GLU A 369 -0.82 -31.85 -4.28
N LYS A 370 -0.17 -32.02 -5.44
CA LYS A 370 1.25 -31.77 -5.59
C LYS A 370 1.59 -30.31 -5.30
N TRP A 371 0.84 -29.38 -5.89
CA TRP A 371 1.01 -27.95 -5.64
C TRP A 371 0.84 -27.61 -4.16
N TYR A 372 -0.23 -28.09 -3.51
CA TYR A 372 -0.52 -27.90 -2.10
C TYR A 372 0.66 -28.32 -1.22
N LEU A 373 1.18 -29.54 -1.44
CA LEU A 373 2.33 -30.03 -0.68
C LEU A 373 3.61 -29.26 -0.99
N ASP A 374 3.81 -28.81 -2.21
CA ASP A 374 4.96 -27.98 -2.58
C ASP A 374 4.88 -26.59 -1.90
N GLU A 375 3.70 -26.00 -1.73
CA GLU A 375 3.53 -24.78 -0.94
C GLU A 375 3.83 -25.01 0.55
N VAL A 376 3.35 -26.10 1.15
CA VAL A 376 3.68 -26.47 2.53
C VAL A 376 5.20 -26.62 2.71
N LYS A 377 5.90 -27.24 1.75
CA LYS A 377 7.37 -27.36 1.77
C LYS A 377 8.04 -25.99 1.74
N LYS A 378 7.60 -25.09 0.85
CA LYS A 378 8.15 -23.73 0.77
C LYS A 378 8.00 -22.99 2.10
N LEU A 379 6.81 -23.04 2.71
CA LEU A 379 6.54 -22.40 4.01
C LEU A 379 7.46 -22.95 5.12
N GLN A 380 7.69 -24.27 5.11
CA GLN A 380 8.63 -24.93 6.03
C GLN A 380 10.08 -24.50 5.78
N GLU A 381 10.54 -24.52 4.53
CA GLU A 381 11.91 -24.17 4.13
C GLU A 381 12.25 -22.70 4.44
N LYS A 382 11.25 -21.83 4.45
CA LYS A 382 11.39 -20.42 4.86
C LYS A 382 11.31 -20.20 6.38
N GLU A 383 11.11 -21.27 7.14
CA GLU A 383 11.03 -21.27 8.61
C GLU A 383 10.00 -20.27 9.15
N ILE A 384 8.84 -20.18 8.48
CA ILE A 384 7.79 -19.26 8.90
C ILE A 384 6.66 -19.92 9.69
N ILE A 385 6.46 -21.23 9.56
CA ILE A 385 5.35 -21.92 10.23
C ILE A 385 5.59 -21.97 11.74
N GLY A 386 4.74 -21.28 12.50
CA GLY A 386 4.75 -21.27 13.96
C GLY A 386 3.54 -21.95 14.59
N HIS A 387 2.42 -21.95 13.88
CA HIS A 387 1.16 -22.53 14.31
C HIS A 387 0.46 -23.20 13.13
N MET A 388 -0.47 -24.12 13.41
CA MET A 388 -1.32 -24.72 12.38
C MET A 388 -2.76 -24.83 12.83
N HIS A 389 -3.67 -24.47 11.93
CA HIS A 389 -5.06 -24.88 12.00
C HIS A 389 -5.27 -26.11 11.12
N ILE A 390 -5.86 -27.14 11.71
CA ILE A 390 -6.09 -28.45 11.12
C ILE A 390 -7.57 -28.55 10.78
N VAL A 391 -7.88 -28.27 9.53
CA VAL A 391 -9.23 -28.10 9.00
C VAL A 391 -9.31 -28.64 7.58
N ASP A 392 -10.41 -29.32 7.26
CA ASP A 392 -10.64 -29.94 5.97
C ASP A 392 -11.79 -29.30 5.19
N GLY A 393 -11.84 -29.60 3.90
CA GLY A 393 -12.88 -29.12 3.01
C GLY A 393 -12.80 -29.65 1.60
N PHE A 394 -13.70 -29.14 0.76
CA PHE A 394 -13.82 -29.54 -0.64
C PHE A 394 -13.10 -28.62 -1.64
N GLY A 395 -12.31 -27.67 -1.13
CA GLY A 395 -11.54 -26.72 -1.95
C GLY A 395 -12.39 -25.68 -2.70
N ARG A 396 -13.67 -25.52 -2.37
CA ARG A 396 -14.60 -24.56 -3.00
C ARG A 396 -15.09 -23.44 -2.08
N GLY A 397 -14.85 -23.56 -0.78
CA GLY A 397 -15.30 -22.64 0.25
C GLY A 397 -14.77 -23.03 1.62
N HIS A 398 -15.03 -22.17 2.61
CA HIS A 398 -14.67 -22.40 4.00
C HIS A 398 -15.78 -23.18 4.70
N THR A 399 -15.60 -24.50 4.80
CA THR A 399 -16.60 -25.46 5.29
C THR A 399 -16.34 -25.95 6.71
N HIS A 400 -15.14 -25.74 7.26
CA HIS A 400 -14.73 -26.24 8.58
C HIS A 400 -15.04 -27.73 8.78
N LEU A 401 -14.61 -28.61 7.88
CA LEU A 401 -14.79 -30.05 8.11
C LEU A 401 -13.71 -30.59 9.06
N PRO A 402 -14.01 -31.64 9.85
CA PRO A 402 -12.99 -32.39 10.57
C PRO A 402 -11.94 -32.97 9.61
N ALA A 403 -10.69 -33.08 10.06
CA ALA A 403 -9.62 -33.65 9.25
C ALA A 403 -9.96 -35.07 8.80
N GLY A 404 -9.89 -35.33 7.49
CA GLY A 404 -10.16 -36.63 6.90
C GLY A 404 -11.58 -36.82 6.34
N GLU A 405 -12.49 -35.87 6.58
CA GLU A 405 -13.82 -35.90 5.97
C GLU A 405 -13.91 -35.10 4.65
N GLY A 406 -12.92 -34.25 4.38
CA GLY A 406 -12.81 -33.56 3.11
C GLY A 406 -11.90 -34.30 2.14
N ILE A 407 -11.36 -33.57 1.18
CA ILE A 407 -10.48 -34.11 0.14
C ILE A 407 -9.04 -33.59 0.28
N MET A 408 -8.75 -32.69 1.22
CA MET A 408 -7.45 -32.03 1.26
C MET A 408 -6.35 -32.98 1.79
N PRO A 409 -5.10 -32.89 1.29
CA PRO A 409 -4.00 -33.80 1.66
C PRO A 409 -3.39 -33.44 3.03
N ILE A 410 -4.21 -33.25 4.05
CA ILE A 410 -3.84 -32.73 5.38
C ILE A 410 -2.88 -33.66 6.10
N ARG A 411 -3.16 -34.97 6.11
CA ARG A 411 -2.28 -35.96 6.75
C ARG A 411 -0.87 -35.91 6.16
N SER A 412 -0.77 -35.89 4.83
CA SER A 412 0.50 -35.81 4.12
C SER A 412 1.28 -34.55 4.49
N ALA A 413 0.59 -33.40 4.59
CA ALA A 413 1.20 -32.15 5.01
C ALA A 413 1.71 -32.19 6.46
N VAL A 414 0.89 -32.66 7.40
CA VAL A 414 1.25 -32.76 8.82
C VAL A 414 2.38 -33.78 9.03
N GLU A 415 2.31 -34.96 8.41
CA GLU A 415 3.37 -35.97 8.50
C GLU A 415 4.70 -35.45 7.94
N TYR A 416 4.66 -34.71 6.82
CA TYR A 416 5.84 -34.04 6.28
C TYR A 416 6.43 -33.04 7.28
N LEU A 417 5.61 -32.14 7.84
CA LEU A 417 6.07 -31.12 8.79
C LEU A 417 6.63 -31.75 10.07
N LYS A 418 5.97 -32.78 10.62
CA LYS A 418 6.46 -33.57 11.76
C LYS A 418 7.81 -34.21 11.45
N LYS A 419 7.98 -34.81 10.27
CA LYS A 419 9.27 -35.39 9.83
C LYS A 419 10.38 -34.34 9.71
N LYS A 420 10.01 -33.09 9.42
CA LYS A 420 10.92 -31.94 9.39
C LYS A 420 11.16 -31.29 10.75
N GLY A 421 10.61 -31.88 11.82
CA GLY A 421 10.87 -31.43 13.20
C GLY A 421 9.90 -30.36 13.69
N TYR A 422 8.73 -30.18 13.06
CA TYR A 422 7.72 -29.27 13.57
C TYR A 422 7.21 -29.71 14.96
N THR A 423 7.42 -28.86 15.95
CA THR A 423 6.97 -29.04 17.35
C THR A 423 5.94 -28.00 17.79
N GLY A 424 5.52 -27.10 16.90
CA GLY A 424 4.52 -26.08 17.22
C GLY A 424 3.14 -26.66 17.52
N SER A 425 2.28 -25.82 18.09
CA SER A 425 0.90 -26.20 18.38
C SER A 425 0.10 -26.41 17.10
N MET A 426 -0.84 -27.34 17.17
CA MET A 426 -1.82 -27.62 16.12
C MET A 426 -3.20 -27.58 16.78
N VAL A 427 -4.13 -26.83 16.18
CA VAL A 427 -5.51 -26.69 16.68
C VAL A 427 -6.45 -27.25 15.63
N SER A 428 -7.41 -28.08 16.06
CA SER A 428 -8.56 -28.42 15.23
C SER A 428 -9.50 -27.22 15.28
N GLU A 429 -9.58 -26.46 14.19
CA GLU A 429 -10.44 -25.28 14.13
C GLU A 429 -11.86 -25.70 13.81
N GLY A 430 -12.72 -25.65 14.84
CA GLY A 430 -14.09 -26.09 14.70
C GLY A 430 -15.15 -25.01 14.71
N TYR A 431 -16.16 -25.23 13.87
CA TYR A 431 -17.32 -24.36 13.75
C TYR A 431 -18.61 -25.18 13.76
N GLY A 432 -19.56 -24.82 14.61
CA GLY A 432 -20.87 -25.48 14.72
C GLY A 432 -20.89 -26.81 15.47
N GLU A 433 -19.89 -27.68 15.29
CA GLU A 433 -19.86 -29.05 15.87
C GLU A 433 -18.54 -29.39 16.60
N PRO A 434 -18.15 -28.65 17.65
CA PRO A 434 -16.80 -28.71 18.24
C PRO A 434 -16.40 -30.11 18.76
N GLY A 435 -17.35 -30.90 19.28
CA GLY A 435 -17.06 -32.25 19.77
C GLY A 435 -16.65 -33.21 18.65
N ARG A 436 -17.39 -33.22 17.53
CA ARG A 436 -17.07 -34.06 16.36
C ARG A 436 -15.77 -33.62 15.71
N GLN A 437 -15.54 -32.32 15.60
CA GLN A 437 -14.33 -31.76 15.00
C GLN A 437 -13.07 -32.31 15.64
N LEU A 438 -13.04 -32.30 16.98
CA LEU A 438 -11.92 -32.76 17.75
C LEU A 438 -11.76 -34.28 17.68
N THR A 439 -12.85 -35.04 17.87
CA THR A 439 -12.80 -36.50 17.92
C THR A 439 -12.43 -37.12 16.57
N GLN A 440 -13.00 -36.63 15.48
CA GLN A 440 -12.69 -37.13 14.14
C GLN A 440 -11.26 -36.76 13.72
N THR A 441 -10.79 -35.55 14.07
CA THR A 441 -9.39 -35.18 13.86
C THR A 441 -8.44 -36.12 14.61
N TRP A 442 -8.72 -36.44 15.87
CA TRP A 442 -7.93 -37.43 16.63
C TRP A 442 -7.95 -38.82 15.99
N ALA A 443 -9.12 -39.29 15.53
CA ALA A 443 -9.25 -40.57 14.86
C ALA A 443 -8.42 -40.61 13.56
N TYR A 444 -8.49 -39.56 12.74
CA TYR A 444 -7.78 -39.43 11.48
C TYR A 444 -6.25 -39.51 11.64
N PHE A 445 -5.71 -38.89 12.69
CA PHE A 445 -4.28 -38.95 13.03
C PHE A 445 -3.90 -40.20 13.84
N GLY A 446 -4.83 -41.12 14.09
CA GLY A 446 -4.56 -42.38 14.78
C GLY A 446 -4.26 -42.21 16.27
N SER A 447 -4.76 -41.14 16.92
CA SER A 447 -4.63 -40.97 18.36
C SER A 447 -5.47 -42.03 19.08
N PRO A 448 -4.86 -42.94 19.87
CA PRO A 448 -5.62 -43.89 20.66
C PRO A 448 -6.26 -43.16 21.86
N LEU A 449 -7.57 -43.32 22.04
CA LEU A 449 -8.24 -42.91 23.29
C LEU A 449 -7.78 -43.87 24.41
N TYR A 450 -6.96 -43.37 25.34
CA TYR A 450 -6.68 -44.10 26.58
C TYR A 450 -7.82 -43.88 27.58
N HIS A 451 -8.30 -44.96 28.17
CA HIS A 451 -9.11 -44.91 29.38
C HIS A 451 -8.23 -44.42 30.53
N ILE A 452 -8.48 -43.22 31.07
CA ILE A 452 -7.94 -42.82 32.39
C ILE A 452 -8.84 -43.49 33.43
N GLY A 453 -8.59 -44.76 33.68
CA GLY A 453 -9.33 -45.60 34.62
C GLY A 453 -8.69 -46.98 34.71
N ALA A 454 -8.70 -47.58 35.89
CA ALA A 454 -8.00 -48.82 36.18
C ALA A 454 -8.31 -49.91 35.14
N VAL A 455 -7.25 -50.55 34.67
CA VAL A 455 -7.26 -51.61 33.67
C VAL A 455 -8.10 -52.79 34.15
N GLU A 456 -9.33 -52.92 33.64
CA GLU A 456 -9.92 -54.25 33.48
C GLU A 456 -9.43 -54.85 32.16
N PRO A 457 -9.09 -56.16 32.13
CA PRO A 457 -8.51 -56.84 30.97
C PRO A 457 -9.57 -57.19 29.92
N SER A 458 -10.37 -56.21 29.51
CA SER A 458 -11.29 -56.34 28.36
C SER A 458 -10.85 -55.41 27.24
N ALA A 459 -11.03 -55.89 26.01
CA ALA A 459 -10.41 -55.39 24.77
C ALA A 459 -10.39 -53.86 24.61
N ALA A 460 -9.34 -53.36 23.96
CA ALA A 460 -9.24 -51.97 23.53
C ALA A 460 -10.49 -51.60 22.71
N ARG A 461 -11.28 -50.64 23.22
CA ARG A 461 -12.51 -50.20 22.54
C ARG A 461 -12.16 -49.42 21.28
N SER A 462 -12.84 -49.74 20.18
CA SER A 462 -12.65 -49.07 18.89
C SER A 462 -13.34 -47.70 18.84
N TRP A 463 -12.92 -46.81 17.93
CA TRP A 463 -13.56 -45.50 17.72
C TRP A 463 -15.07 -45.61 17.48
N THR A 464 -15.49 -46.61 16.72
CA THR A 464 -16.89 -46.92 16.43
C THR A 464 -17.70 -47.21 17.70
N GLU A 465 -17.10 -47.88 18.70
CA GLU A 465 -17.78 -48.15 19.96
C GLU A 465 -17.93 -46.92 20.85
N VAL A 466 -16.98 -45.96 20.78
CA VAL A 466 -17.05 -44.71 21.56
C VAL A 466 -18.01 -43.72 20.91
N GLU A 467 -17.95 -43.54 19.59
CA GLU A 467 -18.85 -42.67 18.82
C GLU A 467 -20.32 -43.04 19.01
N HIS A 468 -20.63 -44.33 19.08
CA HIS A 468 -21.98 -44.84 19.35
C HIS A 468 -22.26 -45.12 20.84
N SER A 469 -21.31 -44.83 21.74
CA SER A 469 -21.52 -45.04 23.18
C SER A 469 -22.51 -44.04 23.76
N TYR A 470 -23.16 -44.44 24.86
CA TYR A 470 -24.02 -43.57 25.64
C TYR A 470 -23.34 -42.26 26.08
N PHE A 471 -22.00 -42.25 26.18
CA PHE A 471 -21.21 -41.12 26.71
C PHE A 471 -20.76 -40.10 25.65
N SER A 472 -20.93 -40.35 24.34
CA SER A 472 -20.56 -39.43 23.25
C SER A 472 -21.75 -38.62 22.71
N ARG A 473 -22.99 -38.91 23.14
CA ARG A 473 -24.16 -38.13 22.74
C ARG A 473 -24.08 -36.74 23.39
N MET A 474 -23.78 -35.72 22.59
CA MET A 474 -23.74 -34.30 23.03
C MET A 474 -25.13 -33.70 23.31
N GLN A 475 -26.18 -34.50 23.32
CA GLN A 475 -27.48 -34.16 23.89
C GLN A 475 -27.68 -34.99 25.15
N SER A 476 -27.98 -34.31 26.28
CA SER A 476 -28.64 -34.99 27.39
C SER A 476 -29.89 -35.70 26.83
N PRO A 477 -30.15 -36.97 27.20
CA PRO A 477 -31.40 -37.62 26.83
C PRO A 477 -32.55 -36.71 27.23
N TYR A 478 -33.44 -36.37 26.29
CA TYR A 478 -34.63 -35.56 26.58
C TYR A 478 -35.51 -36.21 27.66
N PHE A 479 -35.40 -37.52 27.81
CA PHE A 479 -36.06 -38.32 28.83
C PHE A 479 -35.20 -39.56 29.17
N VAL A 480 -35.33 -40.05 30.40
CA VAL A 480 -34.74 -41.31 30.89
C VAL A 480 -35.88 -42.32 31.04
N PHE A 481 -35.79 -43.47 30.40
CA PHE A 481 -36.80 -44.53 30.49
C PHE A 481 -36.31 -45.69 31.37
N GLY A 482 -37.25 -46.43 31.97
CA GLY A 482 -36.95 -47.61 32.79
C GLY A 482 -36.74 -47.30 34.28
N ALA A 483 -36.01 -48.17 34.98
CA ALA A 483 -35.85 -48.10 36.44
C ALA A 483 -35.19 -46.80 36.98
N TYR A 484 -34.61 -46.01 36.09
CA TYR A 484 -33.96 -44.72 36.40
C TYR A 484 -34.82 -43.50 36.02
N ALA A 485 -36.06 -43.70 35.57
CA ALA A 485 -37.00 -42.61 35.31
C ALA A 485 -37.44 -41.94 36.63
N PRO A 486 -37.60 -40.60 36.69
CA PRO A 486 -37.98 -39.89 37.93
C PRO A 486 -39.36 -40.29 38.49
N SER A 487 -40.25 -40.84 37.66
CA SER A 487 -41.56 -41.41 38.05
C SER A 487 -42.03 -42.39 36.99
N ASN A 488 -42.66 -43.50 37.43
CA ASN A 488 -43.36 -44.48 36.58
C ASN A 488 -44.89 -44.41 36.79
N ASP A 489 -45.38 -43.35 37.41
CA ASP A 489 -46.77 -43.26 37.88
C ASP A 489 -47.77 -42.98 36.74
N TRP A 490 -47.28 -42.73 35.52
CA TRP A 490 -48.12 -42.44 34.37
C TRP A 490 -47.58 -43.10 33.09
N THR A 491 -48.42 -43.93 32.47
CA THR A 491 -48.14 -44.62 31.19
C THR A 491 -49.27 -44.38 30.21
N LEU A 492 -48.92 -44.11 28.94
CA LEU A 492 -49.88 -44.04 27.85
C LEU A 492 -50.59 -45.38 27.64
N TRP A 493 -51.85 -45.32 27.21
CA TRP A 493 -52.68 -46.50 26.93
C TRP A 493 -52.10 -47.40 25.83
N SER A 494 -51.24 -46.87 24.97
CA SER A 494 -50.52 -47.62 23.93
C SER A 494 -49.37 -48.48 24.48
N GLY A 495 -49.00 -48.32 25.75
CA GLY A 495 -47.79 -48.95 26.32
C GLY A 495 -46.48 -48.42 25.71
N VAL A 496 -46.56 -47.44 24.80
CA VAL A 496 -45.40 -46.77 24.19
C VAL A 496 -45.10 -45.53 25.04
N PRO A 497 -43.89 -45.41 25.63
CA PRO A 497 -43.48 -44.20 26.32
C PRO A 497 -43.46 -42.99 25.37
N LEU A 498 -43.76 -41.79 25.87
CA LEU A 498 -43.60 -40.55 25.08
C LEU A 498 -42.11 -40.36 24.72
N GLU A 499 -41.85 -40.08 23.43
CA GLU A 499 -40.56 -39.61 22.91
C GLU A 499 -40.19 -38.21 23.42
#